data_AF-A0A7Y2PKE5-F1
#
_entry.id   AF-A0A7Y2PKE5-F1
#
_cell.length_a   1.000
_cell.length_b   1.000
_cell.length_c   1.000
_cell.angle_alpha   90.00
_cell.angle_beta   90.00
_cell.angle_gamma   90.00
#
_symmetry.space_group_name_H-M   'P 1'
#
loop_
_entity.id
_entity.type
_entity.pdbx_description
1 polymer ?
#
loop_
_entity_poly.entity_id
_entity_poly.type
_entity_poly.pdbx_seq_one_letter_code
_entity_poly.pdbx_strand_id
1 'polypeptide(L)'
;MLLQEQIVSLKNKFQQYDLYPVIASVSPYANDMEAFEKACRELKGKANMILLVCMYTEESRRIVEEKTSLPIILSNALMAKLISKMI
;
A
#
# COMPACT_ATOMS: atom_id res chain seq x y z
N MET A 1 2.69 -10.18 -8.43
CA MET A 1 3.62 -9.26 -7.75
C MET A 1 4.13 -8.25 -8.77
N LEU A 2 4.38 -7.00 -8.37
CA LEU A 2 4.96 -6.00 -9.27
C LEU A 2 6.35 -6.43 -9.72
N LEU A 3 6.66 -6.18 -10.99
CA LEU A 3 8.01 -6.33 -11.52
C LEU A 3 8.91 -5.23 -10.97
N GLN A 4 10.22 -5.49 -10.89
CA GLN A 4 11.19 -4.50 -10.38
C GLN A 4 11.15 -3.19 -11.19
N GLU A 5 11.00 -3.28 -12.50
CA GLU A 5 10.85 -2.11 -13.38
C GLU A 5 9.63 -1.26 -13.04
N GLN A 6 8.51 -1.90 -12.65
CA GLN A 6 7.29 -1.20 -12.23
C GLN A 6 7.50 -0.48 -10.89
N ILE A 7 8.23 -1.09 -9.96
CA ILE A 7 8.59 -0.46 -8.68
C ILE A 7 9.48 0.76 -8.91
N VAL A 8 10.49 0.65 -9.77
CA VAL A 8 11.37 1.78 -10.13
C VAL A 8 10.58 2.90 -10.79
N SER A 9 9.71 2.56 -11.76
CA SER A 9 8.83 3.53 -12.42
C SER A 9 7.92 4.26 -11.43
N LEU A 10 7.32 3.54 -10.47
CA LEU A 10 6.51 4.12 -9.41
C LEU A 10 7.33 5.08 -8.54
N LYS A 11 8.52 4.68 -8.07
CA LYS A 11 9.39 5.56 -7.28
C LYS A 11 9.72 6.85 -8.02
N ASN A 12 10.11 6.75 -9.29
CA ASN A 12 10.42 7.91 -10.12
C ASN A 12 9.22 8.86 -10.26
N LYS A 13 8.00 8.31 -10.40
CA LYS A 13 6.75 9.09 -10.46
C LYS A 13 6.46 9.87 -9.18
N PHE A 14 6.82 9.36 -8.01
CA PHE A 14 6.62 10.08 -6.74
C PHE A 14 7.76 11.04 -6.44
N GLN A 15 8.98 10.72 -6.87
CA GLN A 15 10.16 11.56 -6.65
C GLN A 15 10.05 12.94 -7.32
N GLN A 16 9.39 13.06 -8.48
CA GLN A 16 9.09 14.36 -9.10
C GLN A 16 8.22 15.29 -8.23
N TYR A 17 7.61 14.78 -7.16
CA TYR A 17 6.85 15.53 -6.17
C TYR A 17 7.53 15.56 -4.80
N ASP A 18 8.83 15.24 -4.73
CA ASP A 18 9.62 15.12 -3.50
C ASP A 18 9.06 14.08 -2.50
N LEU A 19 8.40 13.04 -3.03
CA LEU A 19 7.87 11.92 -2.28
C LEU A 19 8.72 10.67 -2.51
N TYR A 20 9.15 10.03 -1.43
CA TYR A 20 10.03 8.85 -1.46
C TYR A 20 9.34 7.63 -0.81
N PRO A 21 8.32 7.04 -1.45
CA PRO A 21 7.59 5.93 -0.86
C PRO A 21 8.43 4.66 -0.77
N VAL A 22 8.30 3.96 0.37
CA VAL A 22 8.74 2.57 0.50
C VAL A 22 7.66 1.67 -0.09
N ILE A 23 8.03 0.83 -1.05
CA ILE A 23 7.08 -0.01 -1.79
C ILE A 23 7.36 -1.47 -1.45
N ALA A 24 6.33 -2.17 -0.97
CA ALA A 24 6.27 -3.61 -0.92
C ALA A 24 5.16 -4.08 -1.87
N SER A 25 5.34 -5.23 -2.52
CA SER A 25 4.35 -5.78 -3.45
C SER A 25 4.02 -7.21 -3.11
N VAL A 26 2.72 -7.48 -3.02
CA VAL A 26 2.16 -8.81 -2.82
C VAL A 26 0.91 -8.93 -3.70
N SER A 27 0.58 -10.16 -4.12
CA SER A 27 -0.66 -10.40 -4.85
C SER A 27 -1.82 -10.52 -3.86
N PRO A 28 -2.93 -9.77 -4.01
CA PRO A 28 -4.11 -9.95 -3.17
C PRO A 28 -4.84 -11.29 -3.42
N TYR A 29 -4.52 -11.97 -4.52
CA TYR A 29 -5.20 -13.20 -4.97
C TYR A 29 -4.44 -14.49 -4.69
N ALA A 30 -3.19 -14.40 -4.26
CA ALA A 30 -2.37 -15.59 -4.06
C ALA A 30 -2.80 -16.40 -2.83
N ASN A 31 -3.69 -15.85 -1.98
CA ASN A 31 -4.02 -16.37 -0.65
C ASN A 31 -2.76 -16.75 0.17
N ASP A 32 -1.67 -16.02 -0.08
CA ASP A 32 -0.35 -16.29 0.47
C ASP A 32 -0.12 -15.33 1.63
N MET A 33 -0.54 -15.78 2.82
CA MET A 33 -0.44 -15.00 4.05
C MET A 33 1.02 -14.76 4.44
N GLU A 34 1.94 -15.68 4.13
CA GLU A 34 3.35 -15.53 4.47
C GLU A 34 3.99 -14.40 3.67
N ALA A 35 3.72 -14.34 2.36
CA ALA A 35 4.15 -13.23 1.51
C ALA A 35 3.55 -11.90 1.96
N PHE A 36 2.30 -11.91 2.42
CA PHE A 36 1.62 -10.72 2.94
C PHE A 36 2.27 -10.19 4.23
N GLU A 37 2.55 -11.08 5.17
CA GLU A 37 3.27 -10.74 6.40
C GLU A 37 4.70 -10.26 6.12
N LYS A 38 5.39 -10.88 5.16
CA LYS A 38 6.71 -10.44 4.73
C LYS A 38 6.66 -9.00 4.20
N ALA A 39 5.69 -8.68 3.33
CA ALA A 39 5.49 -7.32 2.84
C ALA A 39 5.22 -6.33 3.99
N CYS A 40 4.41 -6.72 4.97
CA CYS A 40 4.16 -5.90 6.17
C CYS A 40 5.45 -5.63 6.97
N ARG A 41 6.29 -6.65 7.19
CA ARG A 41 7.58 -6.51 7.87
C ARG A 41 8.54 -5.59 7.10
N GLU A 42 8.54 -5.65 5.78
CA GLU A 42 9.39 -4.78 4.95
C GLU A 42 9.06 -3.29 5.09
N LEU A 43 7.80 -2.96 5.38
CA LEU A 43 7.29 -1.60 5.57
C LEU A 43 7.42 -1.10 7.03
N LYS A 44 7.38 -2.01 8.00
CA LYS A 44 7.41 -1.66 9.43
C LYS A 44 8.66 -0.85 9.79
N GLY A 45 8.46 0.29 10.45
CA GLY A 45 9.54 1.20 10.87
C GLY A 45 10.16 2.04 9.75
N LYS A 46 9.67 1.92 8.50
CA LYS A 46 10.16 2.72 7.35
C LYS A 46 9.12 3.68 6.78
N ALA A 47 7.90 3.65 7.32
CA ALA A 47 6.80 4.52 6.93
C ALA A 47 5.93 4.86 8.15
N ASN A 48 5.26 6.02 8.11
CA ASN A 48 4.33 6.46 9.14
C ASN A 48 2.87 6.03 8.85
N MET A 49 2.60 5.56 7.63
CA MET A 49 1.29 5.18 7.13
C MET A 49 1.45 4.33 5.87
N ILE A 50 0.49 3.45 5.61
CA ILE A 50 0.47 2.58 4.44
C ILE A 50 -0.73 2.91 3.56
N LEU A 51 -0.49 3.02 2.25
CA LEU A 51 -1.54 3.08 1.24
C LEU A 51 -1.62 1.72 0.53
N LEU A 52 -2.77 1.05 0.64
CA LEU A 52 -3.05 -0.18 -0.10
C LEU A 52 -3.61 0.14 -1.48
N VAL A 53 -2.85 -0.24 -2.51
CA VAL A 53 -3.13 0.09 -3.92
C VAL A 53 -3.79 -1.08 -4.63
N CYS A 54 -5.04 -0.85 -5.07
CA CYS A 54 -5.94 -1.68 -5.88
C CYS A 54 -6.31 -3.07 -5.32
N MET A 55 -7.60 -3.41 -5.45
CA MET A 55 -8.26 -4.69 -5.12
C MET A 55 -8.08 -5.22 -3.69
N TYR A 56 -7.56 -4.40 -2.76
CA TYR A 56 -7.54 -4.70 -1.33
C TYR A 56 -8.87 -4.34 -0.67
N THR A 57 -9.28 -5.17 0.29
CA THR A 57 -10.54 -5.05 1.01
C THR A 57 -10.34 -4.50 2.43
N GLU A 58 -11.43 -4.24 3.15
CA GLU A 58 -11.39 -3.94 4.58
C GLU A 58 -10.74 -5.06 5.41
N GLU A 59 -10.86 -6.31 4.96
CA GLU A 59 -10.17 -7.44 5.58
C GLU A 59 -8.65 -7.32 5.40
N SER A 60 -8.19 -7.02 4.18
CA SER A 60 -6.77 -6.75 3.93
C SER A 60 -6.28 -5.58 4.80
N ARG A 61 -7.08 -4.52 4.95
CA ARG A 61 -6.77 -3.39 5.82
C ARG A 61 -6.51 -3.85 7.26
N ARG A 62 -7.44 -4.63 7.84
CA ARG A 62 -7.33 -5.15 9.22
C ARG A 62 -6.08 -5.98 9.42
N ILE A 63 -5.77 -6.87 8.47
CA ILE A 63 -4.56 -7.71 8.55
C ILE A 63 -3.30 -6.86 8.55
N VAL A 64 -3.17 -5.89 7.63
CA VAL A 64 -1.98 -5.03 7.58
C VAL A 64 -1.89 -4.15 8.84
N GLU A 65 -3.01 -3.62 9.30
CA GLU A 65 -3.10 -2.80 10.51
C GLU A 65 -2.62 -3.58 11.74
N GLU A 66 -3.07 -4.82 11.92
CA GLU A 66 -2.63 -5.70 13.00
C GLU A 66 -1.13 -5.99 12.94
N LYS A 67 -0.59 -6.31 11.76
CA LYS A 67 0.80 -6.74 11.59
C LYS A 67 1.80 -5.58 11.66
N THR A 68 1.41 -4.39 11.21
CA THR A 68 2.29 -3.22 11.12
C THR A 68 2.11 -2.24 12.25
N SER A 69 0.93 -2.21 12.88
CA SER A 69 0.49 -1.18 13.83
C SER A 69 0.54 0.24 13.24
N LEU A 70 0.41 0.35 11.92
CA LEU A 70 0.42 1.62 11.18
C LEU A 70 -1.00 1.96 10.68
N PRO A 71 -1.34 3.25 10.55
CA PRO A 71 -2.55 3.67 9.86
C PRO A 71 -2.55 3.18 8.41
N ILE A 72 -3.67 2.61 7.98
CA ILE A 72 -3.84 2.06 6.64
C ILE A 72 -4.94 2.82 5.89
N ILE A 73 -4.61 3.31 4.69
CA ILE A 73 -5.56 3.92 3.77
C ILE A 73 -5.82 2.95 2.62
N LEU A 74 -7.09 2.69 2.32
CA LEU A 74 -7.48 2.05 1.06
C LEU A 74 -7.58 3.10 -0.04
N SER A 75 -6.93 2.85 -1.17
CA SER A 75 -6.93 3.77 -2.31
C SER A 75 -8.33 4.12 -2.83
N ASN A 76 -9.27 3.17 -2.86
CA ASN A 76 -10.67 3.43 -3.23
C ASN A 76 -11.39 4.35 -2.24
N ALA A 77 -11.18 4.17 -0.93
CA ALA A 77 -11.76 5.01 0.11
C ALA A 77 -11.19 6.44 0.06
N LEU A 78 -9.89 6.58 -0.22
CA LEU A 78 -9.25 7.88 -0.44
C LEU A 78 -9.89 8.60 -1.65
N MET A 79 -10.02 7.90 -2.78
CA MET A 79 -10.64 8.47 -3.98
C MET A 79 -12.09 8.88 -3.74
N ALA A 80 -12.88 8.05 -3.07
CA ALA A 80 -14.26 8.37 -2.73
C ALA A 80 -14.36 9.65 -1.87
N LYS A 81 -13.49 9.79 -0.86
CA LYS A 81 -13.43 10.98 0.00
C LYS A 81 -12.96 12.23 -0.73
N LEU A 82 -12.04 12.09 -1.70
CA LEU A 82 -11.61 13.21 -2.53
C LEU A 82 -12.75 13.69 -3.43
N ILE A 83 -13.42 12.77 -4.13
CA ILE A 83 -14.53 13.09 -5.03
C ILE A 83 -15.68 13.74 -4.24
N SER A 84 -16.02 13.25 -3.05
CA SER A 84 -17.11 13.81 -2.24
C SER A 84 -16.87 15.25 -1.74
N LYS A 85 -15.67 15.80 -1.94
CA LYS A 85 -15.33 17.19 -1.61
C LYS A 85 -15.28 18.10 -2.83
N MET A 86 -15.37 17.54 -4.02
CA MET A 86 -15.30 18.26 -5.30
C MET A 86 -16.67 18.55 -5.90
N ILE A 87 -17.73 17.94 -5.35
CA ILE A 87 -19.14 18.12 -5.71
C ILE A 87 -19.84 18.70 -4.49
#